data_AF-A0A943HGR8-F1
#
_entry.id   AF-A0A943HGR8-F1
#
_cell.length_a   1.000
_cell.length_b   1.000
_cell.length_c   1.000
_cell.angle_alpha   90.00
_cell.angle_beta   90.00
_cell.angle_gamma   90.00
#
_symmetry.space_group_name_H-M   'P 1'
#
loop_
_entity.id
_entity.type
_entity.pdbx_description
1 polymer ?
#
loop_
_entity_poly.entity_id
_entity_poly.type
_entity_poly.pdbx_seq_one_letter_code
_entity_poly.pdbx_strand_id
1 'polypeptide(L)'
;MTASDFTNLHLQYKSAQADGEVPAVIEHDFPGGRMVDHYFVTPSPAFWADEGVQSLDGVSGILFLQQPDGAPWKILVHEQSMIKEVVFDFPEEEFRKMLADNGVTLPGEPGFAPVTD
;
A
#
# COMPACT_ATOMS: atom_id res chain seq x y z
N MET A 1 -4.16 6.08 10.08
CA MET A 1 -3.86 4.65 9.82
C MET A 1 -2.45 4.35 10.33
N THR A 2 -2.22 3.12 10.74
CA THR A 2 -0.92 2.61 11.24
C THR A 2 -0.49 1.38 10.44
N ALA A 3 0.75 0.93 10.61
CA ALA A 3 1.28 -0.27 9.96
C ALA A 3 0.41 -1.51 10.20
N SER A 4 -0.17 -1.63 11.40
CA SER A 4 -1.04 -2.76 11.77
C SER A 4 -2.34 -2.82 10.98
N ASP A 5 -2.72 -1.75 10.27
CA ASP A 5 -3.86 -1.74 9.38
C ASP A 5 -3.61 -2.55 8.09
N PHE A 6 -2.34 -2.88 7.79
CA PHE A 6 -1.93 -3.50 6.53
C PHE A 6 -1.03 -4.70 6.79
N THR A 7 -1.57 -5.89 6.60
CA THR A 7 -0.87 -7.16 6.83
C THR A 7 -0.80 -7.97 5.54
N ASN A 8 0.07 -8.97 5.51
CA ASN A 8 0.25 -9.87 4.38
C ASN A 8 0.48 -9.11 3.04
N LEU A 9 1.36 -8.10 3.06
CA LEU A 9 1.71 -7.35 1.86
C LEU A 9 2.68 -8.18 1.00
N HIS A 10 2.28 -8.55 -0.22
CA HIS A 10 3.13 -9.30 -1.14
C HIS A 10 2.89 -8.96 -2.60
N LEU A 11 3.89 -9.21 -3.46
CA LEU A 11 3.85 -8.86 -4.88
C LEU A 11 2.70 -9.59 -5.61
N GLN A 12 1.97 -8.85 -6.44
CA GLN A 12 0.80 -9.34 -7.16
C GLN A 12 1.16 -10.38 -8.22
N TYR A 13 2.21 -10.15 -9.02
CA TYR A 13 2.56 -11.02 -10.14
C TYR A 13 3.14 -12.40 -9.72
N LYS A 14 3.34 -12.64 -8.43
CA LYS A 14 3.78 -13.93 -7.88
C LYS A 14 2.65 -14.75 -7.25
N SER A 15 1.44 -14.19 -7.15
CA SER A 15 0.38 -14.74 -6.32
C SER A 15 -0.98 -14.62 -6.99
N ALA A 16 -1.87 -15.57 -6.72
CA ALA A 16 -3.30 -15.33 -6.88
C ALA A 16 -3.79 -14.51 -5.68
N GLN A 17 -4.76 -13.62 -5.90
CA GLN A 17 -5.42 -12.89 -4.81
C GLN A 17 -6.13 -13.88 -3.88
N ALA A 18 -5.88 -13.78 -2.58
CA ALA A 18 -6.59 -14.52 -1.55
C ALA A 18 -7.83 -13.78 -1.05
N ASP A 19 -8.76 -14.50 -0.41
CA ASP A 19 -9.95 -13.91 0.18
C ASP A 19 -9.58 -12.87 1.25
N GLY A 20 -10.17 -11.67 1.16
CA GLY A 20 -9.91 -10.56 2.07
C GLY A 20 -8.71 -9.69 1.67
N GLU A 21 -7.95 -10.07 0.65
CA GLU A 21 -6.93 -9.18 0.07
C GLU A 21 -7.55 -8.12 -0.83
N VAL A 22 -6.89 -6.98 -0.88
CA VAL A 22 -7.21 -5.86 -1.77
C VAL A 22 -5.98 -5.58 -2.64
N PRO A 23 -6.15 -5.25 -3.95
CA PRO A 23 -5.07 -4.76 -4.77
C PRO A 23 -4.44 -3.50 -4.17
N ALA A 24 -3.12 -3.47 -4.09
CA ALA A 24 -2.39 -2.33 -3.60
C ALA A 24 -1.29 -1.92 -4.57
N VAL A 25 -0.97 -0.64 -4.59
CA VAL A 25 0.13 -0.06 -5.36
C VAL A 25 1.02 0.71 -4.42
N ILE A 26 2.34 0.54 -4.55
CA ILE A 26 3.32 1.41 -3.91
C ILE A 26 4.00 2.20 -5.01
N GLU A 27 3.91 3.52 -4.92
CA GLU A 27 4.61 4.44 -5.80
C GLU A 27 5.61 5.28 -5.02
N HIS A 28 6.89 5.16 -5.40
CA HIS A 28 8.02 5.79 -4.71
C HIS A 28 9.08 6.32 -5.67
N ASP A 29 9.92 7.21 -5.17
CA ASP A 29 11.04 7.78 -5.88
C ASP A 29 12.11 6.73 -6.14
N PHE A 30 12.65 6.74 -7.36
CA PHE A 30 13.68 5.84 -7.84
C PHE A 30 14.71 6.65 -8.66
N PRO A 31 16.00 6.26 -8.71
CA PRO A 31 17.01 7.02 -9.46
C PRO A 31 16.67 7.32 -10.93
N GLY A 32 15.78 6.53 -11.55
CA GLY A 32 15.27 6.71 -12.90
C GLY A 32 13.90 7.40 -13.03
N GLY A 33 13.31 7.91 -11.95
CA GLY A 33 11.98 8.53 -11.93
C GLY A 33 11.12 8.02 -10.78
N ARG A 34 9.94 7.48 -11.10
CA ARG A 34 9.04 6.85 -10.13
C ARG A 34 9.01 5.35 -10.39
N MET A 35 9.08 4.57 -9.32
CA MET A 35 8.81 3.14 -9.37
C MET A 35 7.36 2.91 -8.96
N VAL A 36 6.70 1.96 -9.63
CA VAL A 36 5.33 1.55 -9.34
C VAL A 36 5.30 0.04 -9.31
N ASP A 37 5.04 -0.53 -8.15
CA ASP A 37 4.86 -1.97 -7.99
C ASP A 37 3.47 -2.31 -7.47
N HIS A 38 2.99 -3.47 -7.90
CA HIS A 38 1.65 -3.95 -7.56
C HIS A 38 1.75 -5.09 -6.55
N TYR A 39 0.89 -5.01 -5.55
CA TYR A 39 0.83 -5.89 -4.40
C TYR A 39 -0.60 -6.35 -4.17
N PHE A 40 -0.75 -7.40 -3.38
CA PHE A 40 -1.93 -7.64 -2.57
C PHE A 40 -1.60 -7.30 -1.12
N VAL A 41 -2.59 -6.79 -0.41
CA VAL A 41 -2.51 -6.49 1.03
C VAL A 41 -3.80 -6.95 1.69
N THR A 42 -3.72 -7.44 2.92
CA THR A 42 -4.88 -7.74 3.76
C THR A 42 -5.11 -6.59 4.75
N PRO A 43 -6.16 -5.77 4.54
CA PRO A 43 -6.50 -4.72 5.49
C PRO A 43 -7.08 -5.28 6.79
N SER A 44 -6.72 -4.67 7.91
CA SER A 44 -7.16 -5.08 9.24
C SER A 44 -8.65 -4.77 9.48
N PRO A 45 -9.29 -5.37 10.51
CA PRO A 45 -10.62 -4.93 10.95
C PRO A 45 -10.70 -3.44 11.33
N ALA A 46 -9.60 -2.85 11.83
CA ALA A 46 -9.57 -1.43 12.19
C ALA A 46 -9.61 -0.53 10.95
N PHE A 47 -8.95 -0.94 9.84
CA PHE A 47 -9.08 -0.28 8.55
C PHE A 47 -10.54 -0.23 8.09
N TRP A 48 -11.25 -1.35 8.15
CA TRP A 48 -12.67 -1.43 7.76
C TRP A 48 -13.62 -0.70 8.72
N ALA A 49 -13.17 -0.42 9.95
CA ALA A 49 -13.93 0.32 10.94
C ALA A 49 -13.75 1.85 10.82
N ASP A 50 -12.80 2.32 10.00
CA ASP A 50 -12.58 3.75 9.78
C ASP A 50 -13.77 4.41 9.08
N GLU A 51 -14.23 5.56 9.62
CA GLU A 51 -15.42 6.26 9.11
C GLU A 51 -15.25 6.73 7.66
N GLY A 52 -14.04 7.10 7.26
CA GLY A 52 -13.72 7.45 5.89
C GLY A 52 -13.88 6.25 4.96
N VAL A 53 -13.30 5.11 5.32
CA VAL A 53 -13.42 3.86 4.56
C VAL A 53 -14.86 3.38 4.47
N GLN A 54 -15.63 3.42 5.57
CA GLN A 54 -17.06 3.05 5.58
C GLN A 54 -17.94 3.96 4.73
N SER A 55 -17.47 5.15 4.41
CA SER A 55 -18.20 6.07 3.54
C SER A 55 -18.08 5.74 2.05
N LEU A 56 -17.30 4.71 1.68
CA LEU A 56 -17.14 4.20 0.31
C LEU A 56 -18.11 3.04 0.05
N ASP A 57 -18.66 2.96 -1.15
CA ASP A 57 -19.45 1.81 -1.63
C ASP A 57 -18.53 0.66 -2.10
N GLY A 58 -17.73 0.15 -1.15
CA GLY A 58 -16.72 -0.89 -1.38
C GLY A 58 -15.35 -0.35 -1.80
N VAL A 59 -14.29 -1.05 -1.40
CA VAL A 59 -12.89 -0.70 -1.72
C VAL A 59 -12.38 -1.57 -2.87
N SER A 60 -11.85 -0.95 -3.91
CA SER A 60 -11.27 -1.65 -5.08
C SER A 60 -9.75 -1.67 -5.10
N GLY A 61 -9.10 -0.73 -4.39
CA GLY A 61 -7.66 -0.64 -4.38
C GLY A 61 -7.13 0.38 -3.39
N ILE A 62 -5.85 0.23 -3.06
CA ILE A 62 -5.12 1.10 -2.13
C ILE A 62 -3.83 1.56 -2.78
N LEU A 63 -3.57 2.86 -2.82
CA LEU A 63 -2.30 3.43 -3.28
C LEU A 63 -1.54 4.02 -2.09
N PHE A 64 -0.32 3.53 -1.86
CA PHE A 64 0.68 4.14 -0.99
C PHE A 64 1.58 5.03 -1.85
N LEU A 65 1.44 6.34 -1.70
CA LEU A 65 2.11 7.33 -2.53
C LEU A 65 3.15 8.12 -1.73
N GLN A 66 4.43 7.95 -2.08
CA GLN A 66 5.50 8.71 -1.48
C GLN A 66 5.33 10.19 -1.82
N GLN A 67 5.41 11.03 -0.80
CA GLN A 67 5.38 12.48 -0.93
C GLN A 67 6.80 13.07 -0.98
N PRO A 68 6.99 14.23 -1.62
CA PRO A 68 8.29 14.89 -1.68
C PRO A 68 8.78 15.32 -0.29
N ASP A 69 10.08 15.59 -0.19
CA ASP A 69 10.74 16.22 0.96
C ASP A 69 10.55 15.48 2.30
N GLY A 70 10.28 14.17 2.26
CA GLY A 70 10.05 13.36 3.46
C GLY A 70 8.74 13.66 4.18
N ALA A 71 7.80 14.32 3.52
CA ALA A 71 6.43 14.46 4.02
C ALA A 71 5.79 13.06 4.22
N PRO A 72 4.80 12.94 5.11
CA PRO A 72 4.07 11.68 5.29
C PRO A 72 3.58 11.14 3.96
N TRP A 73 3.66 9.82 3.78
CA TRP A 73 3.06 9.13 2.65
C TRP A 73 1.56 9.42 2.61
N LYS A 74 0.97 9.32 1.42
CA LYS A 74 -0.48 9.33 1.28
C LYS A 74 -0.97 7.91 1.06
N ILE A 75 -2.00 7.53 1.79
CA ILE A 75 -2.79 6.34 1.46
C ILE A 75 -4.06 6.83 0.78
N LEU A 76 -4.23 6.47 -0.48
CA LEU A 76 -5.46 6.71 -1.23
C LEU A 76 -6.23 5.39 -1.27
N VAL A 77 -7.45 5.38 -0.72
CA VAL A 77 -8.35 4.24 -0.75
C VAL A 77 -9.43 4.52 -1.78
N HIS A 78 -9.45 3.72 -2.84
CA HIS A 78 -10.35 3.93 -3.97
C HIS A 78 -11.65 3.14 -3.82
N GLU A 79 -12.77 3.81 -4.12
CA GLU A 79 -14.07 3.16 -4.21
C GLU A 79 -14.15 2.25 -5.44
N GLN A 80 -14.98 1.21 -5.37
CA GLN A 80 -15.23 0.30 -6.50
C GLN A 80 -15.69 1.01 -7.79
N SER A 81 -16.47 2.07 -7.67
CA SER A 81 -16.92 2.87 -8.82
C SER A 81 -15.81 3.78 -9.38
N MET A 82 -14.71 3.97 -8.63
CA MET A 82 -13.64 4.94 -8.88
C MET A 82 -14.11 6.41 -8.91
N ILE A 83 -15.29 6.72 -8.38
CA ILE A 83 -15.83 8.09 -8.31
C ILE A 83 -15.33 8.81 -7.05
N LYS A 84 -15.13 8.06 -5.97
CA LYS A 84 -14.72 8.58 -4.66
C LYS A 84 -13.43 7.92 -4.19
N GLU A 85 -12.64 8.70 -3.48
CA GLU A 85 -11.48 8.22 -2.75
C GLU A 85 -11.41 8.89 -1.38
N VAL A 86 -10.78 8.20 -0.42
CA VAL A 86 -10.39 8.80 0.86
C VAL A 86 -8.88 8.78 0.97
N VAL A 87 -8.34 9.89 1.45
CA VAL A 87 -6.89 10.10 1.55
C VAL A 87 -6.49 10.24 3.01
N PHE A 88 -5.47 9.48 3.42
CA PHE A 88 -4.90 9.54 4.76
C PHE A 88 -3.44 9.96 4.70
N ASP A 89 -3.01 10.70 5.72
CA ASP A 89 -1.59 10.82 6.04
C ASP A 89 -1.09 9.51 6.66
N PHE A 90 0.09 9.08 6.21
CA PHE A 90 0.75 7.88 6.69
C PHE A 90 2.21 8.18 7.02
N PRO A 91 2.58 8.25 8.32
CA PRO A 91 3.93 8.58 8.73
C PRO A 91 4.97 7.64 8.10
N GLU A 92 6.15 8.18 7.75
CA GLU A 92 7.28 7.41 7.22
C GLU A 92 7.61 6.20 8.12
N GLU A 93 7.62 6.40 9.44
CA GLU A 93 7.92 5.32 10.40
C GLU A 93 6.91 4.16 10.34
N GLU A 94 5.62 4.48 10.15
CA GLU A 94 4.56 3.47 10.00
C GLU A 94 4.66 2.77 8.64
N PHE A 95 4.97 3.50 7.56
CA PHE A 95 5.20 2.88 6.25
C PHE A 95 6.40 1.93 6.27
N ARG A 96 7.52 2.35 6.86
CA ARG A 96 8.71 1.51 7.03
C ARG A 96 8.42 0.29 7.89
N LYS A 97 7.66 0.47 8.97
CA LYS A 97 7.23 -0.63 9.83
C LYS A 97 6.36 -1.62 9.06
N MET A 98 5.40 -1.16 8.26
CA MET A 98 4.57 -2.02 7.41
C MET A 98 5.40 -2.87 6.46
N LEU A 99 6.38 -2.27 5.76
CA LEU A 99 7.27 -3.02 4.88
C LEU A 99 8.08 -4.09 5.65
N ALA A 100 8.65 -3.71 6.80
CA ALA A 100 9.45 -4.60 7.62
C ALA A 100 8.62 -5.77 8.21
N ASP A 101 7.43 -5.49 8.71
CA ASP A 101 6.50 -6.49 9.27
C ASP A 101 6.07 -7.53 8.21
N ASN A 102 6.11 -7.15 6.93
CA ASN A 102 5.76 -8.01 5.80
C ASN A 102 6.98 -8.54 5.01
N GLY A 103 8.20 -8.22 5.44
CA GLY A 103 9.43 -8.66 4.75
C GLY A 103 9.60 -8.09 3.33
N VAL A 104 9.00 -6.94 3.04
CA VAL A 104 9.07 -6.28 1.73
C VAL A 104 10.25 -5.32 1.70
N THR A 105 11.05 -5.39 0.64
CA THR A 105 12.08 -4.40 0.30
C THR A 105 11.72 -3.78 -1.04
N LEU A 106 11.67 -2.45 -1.13
CA LEU A 106 11.28 -1.76 -2.35
C LEU A 106 12.41 -1.79 -3.39
N PRO A 107 12.10 -1.84 -4.70
CA PRO A 107 13.12 -1.69 -5.72
C PRO A 107 13.90 -0.38 -5.59
N GLY A 108 15.22 -0.47 -5.75
CA GLY A 108 16.14 0.65 -5.60
C GLY A 108 16.68 0.83 -4.20
N GLU A 109 16.16 0.10 -3.21
CA GLU A 109 16.67 0.13 -1.85
C GLU A 109 17.79 -0.90 -1.65
N PRO A 110 18.77 -0.62 -0.75
CA PRO A 110 19.77 -1.60 -0.36
C PRO A 110 19.12 -2.90 0.11
N GLY A 111 19.55 -4.03 -0.46
CA GLY A 111 19.00 -5.35 -0.13
C GLY A 111 17.85 -5.81 -1.04
N PHE A 112 17.38 -4.97 -1.97
CA PHE A 112 16.45 -5.42 -3.00
C PHE A 112 17.09 -6.49 -3.88
N ALA A 113 16.46 -7.66 -3.96
CA ALA A 113 16.81 -8.71 -4.91
C ALA A 113 15.76 -8.73 -6.02
N PRO A 114 16.12 -8.41 -7.28
CA PRO A 114 15.18 -8.52 -8.39
C PRO A 114 14.70 -9.95 -8.51
N VAL A 115 13.43 -10.09 -8.90
CA VAL A 115 12.82 -11.39 -9.14
C VAL A 115 13.49 -12.00 -10.38
N THR A 116 14.25 -13.06 -10.18
CA THR A 116 14.76 -13.90 -11.27
C THR A 116 13.86 -15.13 -11.39
N ASP A 117 13.45 -15.45 -12.61
CA ASP A 117 12.75 -16.70 -12.95
C ASP A 117 13.58 -17.95 -12.60
#